data_AF-A0A3D0LZW7-F1
#
_entry.id   AF-A0A3D0LZW7-F1
#
_cell.length_a   1.000
_cell.length_b   1.000
_cell.length_c   1.000
_cell.angle_alpha   90.00
_cell.angle_beta   90.00
_cell.angle_gamma   90.00
#
_symmetry.space_group_name_H-M   'P 1'
#
loop_
_entity.id
_entity.type
_entity.pdbx_description
1 polymer ?
#
loop_
_entity_poly.entity_id
_entity_poly.type
_entity_poly.pdbx_seq_one_letter_code
_entity_poly.pdbx_strand_id
1 'polypeptide(L)' 'TSSRVERAIRHAIEVSWGRGDLKTLQKIFGYTTNANHDHPTNSEFIATLTEQLHLEYDAVPTAG' A
#
# COMPACT_ATOMS: atom_id res chain seq x y z
N THR A 1 16.44 -15.67 -5.80
CA THR A 1 16.35 -16.14 -4.41
C THR A 1 15.29 -15.34 -3.69
N SER A 2 14.62 -15.92 -2.69
CA SER A 2 13.56 -15.24 -1.92
C SER A 2 14.03 -13.92 -1.30
N SER A 3 15.29 -13.85 -0.86
CA SER A 3 15.93 -12.64 -0.35
C SER A 3 16.02 -11.48 -1.35
N ARG A 4 16.14 -11.77 -2.65
CA ARG A 4 16.13 -10.72 -3.70
C ARG A 4 14.71 -10.20 -3.94
N VAL A 5 13.71 -11.08 -3.83
CA VAL A 5 12.29 -10.69 -3.96
C VAL A 5 11.89 -9.76 -2.82
N GLU A 6 12.19 -10.13 -1.58
CA GLU A 6 11.89 -9.30 -0.41
C GLU A 6 12.53 -7.91 -0.51
N ARG A 7 13.81 -7.85 -0.90
CA ARG A 7 14.54 -6.60 -1.09
C ARG A 7 13.96 -5.74 -2.20
N ALA A 8 13.56 -6.35 -3.32
CA ALA A 8 12.93 -5.62 -4.43
C ALA A 8 11.60 -4.99 -4.00
N ILE A 9 10.77 -5.74 -3.26
CA ILE A 9 9.50 -5.22 -2.71
C ILE A 9 9.77 -4.08 -1.73
N ARG A 10 10.69 -4.28 -0.77
CA ARG A 10 11.07 -3.25 0.20
C ARG A 10 11.52 -1.97 -0.49
N HIS A 11 12.39 -2.09 -1.47
CA HIS A 11 12.90 -0.95 -2.21
C HIS A 11 11.80 -0.21 -2.97
N ALA A 12 10.87 -0.93 -3.60
CA ALA A 12 9.74 -0.32 -4.29
C ALA A 12 8.83 0.47 -3.32
N ILE A 13 8.57 -0.08 -2.13
CA ILE A 13 7.80 0.59 -1.08
C ILE A 13 8.51 1.86 -0.63
N GLU A 14 9.80 1.78 -0.29
CA GLU A 14 10.62 2.92 0.13
C GLU A 14 10.63 4.05 -0.91
N VAL A 15 10.85 3.72 -2.18
CA VAL A 15 10.86 4.70 -3.28
C VAL A 15 9.49 5.35 -3.46
N SER A 16 8.42 4.56 -3.38
CA SER A 16 7.05 5.07 -3.53
C SER A 16 6.63 5.91 -2.33
N TRP A 17 7.10 5.60 -1.13
CA TRP A 17 6.81 6.39 0.07
C TRP A 17 7.53 7.74 0.07
N GLY A 18 8.77 7.77 -0.41
CA GLY A 18 9.57 9.00 -0.48
C GLY A 18 9.22 9.93 -1.66
N ARG A 19 8.54 9.43 -2.70
CA ARG A 19 8.29 10.18 -3.95
C ARG A 19 6.85 10.14 -4.45
N GLY A 20 6.00 9.31 -3.86
CA GLY A 20 4.62 9.13 -4.29
C GLY A 20 3.73 10.32 -3.96
N ASP A 21 2.58 10.39 -4.63
CA ASP A 21 1.55 11.38 -4.31
C ASP A 21 0.96 11.06 -2.93
N LEU A 22 1.15 11.98 -2.00
CA LEU A 22 0.65 11.89 -0.63
C LEU A 22 -0.87 11.63 -0.60
N LYS A 23 -1.64 12.19 -1.54
CA LYS A 23 -3.09 11.95 -1.60
C LYS A 23 -3.40 10.50 -1.96
N THR A 24 -2.65 9.91 -2.89
CA THR A 24 -2.79 8.50 -3.25
C THR A 24 -2.42 7.60 -2.08
N LEU A 25 -1.31 7.90 -1.40
CA LEU A 25 -0.89 7.12 -0.23
C LEU A 25 -1.93 7.19 0.90
N GLN A 26 -2.48 8.38 1.19
CA GLN A 26 -3.53 8.54 2.20
C GLN A 26 -4.84 7.84 1.82
N LYS A 27 -5.18 7.78 0.53
CA LYS A 27 -6.36 7.06 0.06
C LYS A 27 -6.25 5.56 0.34
N ILE A 28 -5.07 4.98 0.13
CA ILE A 28 -4.86 3.53 0.23
C ILE A 28 -4.52 3.11 1.66
N PHE A 29 -3.66 3.86 2.35
CA PHE A 29 -3.11 3.50 3.66
C PHE A 29 -3.70 4.30 4.83
N GLY A 30 -4.62 5.22 4.56
CA GLY A 30 -5.33 6.03 5.56
C GLY A 30 -4.59 7.32 5.97
N TYR A 31 -5.32 8.22 6.63
CA TYR A 31 -4.83 9.54 7.09
C TYR A 31 -3.79 9.48 8.23
N THR A 32 -3.58 8.30 8.83
CA THR A 32 -2.65 8.10 9.96
C THR A 32 -1.20 7.92 9.54
N THR A 33 -0.90 7.88 8.23
CA THR A 33 0.48 7.97 7.74
C THR A 33 0.98 9.40 7.95
N ASN A 34 1.33 9.75 9.19
CA ASN A 34 2.09 10.95 9.48
C ASN A 34 3.31 10.95 8.57
N ALA A 35 3.66 12.09 7.97
CA ALA A 35 4.86 12.23 7.15
C ALA A 35 6.17 11.90 7.90
N ASN A 36 6.08 11.71 9.23
CA ASN A 36 7.15 11.31 10.13
C ASN A 36 7.12 9.81 10.49
N HIS A 37 6.17 9.04 9.97
CA HIS A 37 6.05 7.59 10.22
C HIS A 37 6.84 6.83 9.15
N ASP A 38 7.60 5.83 9.58
CA ASP A 38 8.34 4.95 8.68
C ASP A 38 7.39 4.28 7.67
N HIS A 39 7.92 3.99 6.47
CA HIS A 39 7.21 3.28 5.41
C HIS A 39 6.72 1.91 5.92
N PRO A 40 5.57 1.40 5.43
CA PRO A 40 5.04 0.11 5.87
C PRO A 40 5.99 -1.03 5.53
N THR A 41 5.93 -2.11 6.31
CA THR A 41 6.62 -3.35 5.95
C THR A 41 6.03 -3.97 4.68
N ASN A 42 6.76 -4.91 4.06
CA ASN A 42 6.28 -5.64 2.88
C ASN A 42 4.91 -6.29 3.14
N SER A 43 4.73 -6.89 4.33
CA SER A 43 3.49 -7.58 4.70
C SER A 43 2.34 -6.60 4.93
N GLU A 44 2.58 -5.51 5.67
CA GLU A 44 1.57 -4.46 5.89
C GLU A 44 1.12 -3.84 4.57
N PHE A 45 2.07 -3.53 3.69
CA PHE A 45 1.77 -2.96 2.37
C PHE A 45 0.85 -3.89 1.56
N ILE A 46 1.18 -5.18 1.49
CA ILE A 46 0.38 -6.17 0.75
C ILE A 46 -1.00 -6.33 1.38
N ALA A 47 -1.08 -6.41 2.71
CA ALA A 47 -2.35 -6.57 3.43
C ALA A 47 -3.29 -5.39 3.17
N THR A 48 -2.81 -4.15 3.35
CA THR A 48 -3.62 -2.95 3.15
C THR A 48 -4.03 -2.76 1.70
N LEU A 49 -3.13 -3.03 0.74
CA LEU A 49 -3.48 -2.95 -0.67
C LEU A 49 -4.56 -3.99 -1.03
N THR A 50 -4.47 -5.20 -0.48
CA THR A 50 -5.46 -6.26 -0.68
C THR A 50 -6.82 -5.88 -0.10
N GLU A 51 -6.82 -5.31 1.12
CA GLU A 51 -8.04 -4.81 1.76
C GLU A 51 -8.70 -3.71 0.94
N GLN A 52 -7.93 -2.73 0.45
CA GLN A 52 -8.44 -1.67 -0.41
C GLN A 52 -9.05 -2.22 -1.70
N LEU A 53 -8.41 -3.22 -2.33
CA LEU A 53 -8.95 -3.85 -3.54
C LEU A 53 -10.26 -4.60 -3.28
N HIS A 54 -10.39 -5.29 -2.14
CA HIS A 54 -11.65 -5.93 -1.76
C HIS A 54 -12.75 -4.89 -1.49
N LEU A 55 -12.45 -3.82 -0.76
CA LEU A 55 -13.41 -2.74 -0.53
C LEU A 55 -13.88 -2.10 -1.84
N GLU A 56 -12.98 -1.89 -2.81
CA GLU A 56 -13.34 -1.38 -4.13
C GLU A 56 -14.17 -2.38 -4.94
N TYR A 57 -13.86 -3.68 -4.85
CA TYR A 57 -14.62 -4.74 -5.53
C TYR A 57 -16.02 -4.91 -4.95
N ASP A 58 -16.16 -4.94 -3.63
CA ASP A 58 -17.43 -5.13 -2.93
C ASP A 58 -18.33 -3.88 -3.01
N ALA A 59 -17.73 -2.69 -3.17
CA ALA A 59 -18.48 -1.45 -3.38
C ALA A 59 -19.07 -1.31 -4.78
N VAL A 60 -18.65 -2.14 -5.75
CA VAL A 60 -19.33 -2.23 -7.06
C VAL A 60 -20.59 -3.09 -6.85
N PRO A 61 -21.80 -2.53 -6.99
CA PRO A 61 -22.99 -3.36 -7.02
C PRO A 61 -22.86 -4.24 -8.25
N THR A 62 -22.66 -5.54 -8.04
CA THR A 62 -22.88 -6.52 -9.10
C THR A 62 -24.34 -6.38 -9.49
N ALA A 63 -24.58 -5.69 -10.61
CA ALA A 63 -25.91 -5.53 -11.17
C ALA A 63 -26.46 -6.94 -11.46
N GLY A 64 -27.30 -7.42 -10.54
CA GLY A 64 -28.18 -8.56 -10.72
C GLY A 64 -29.54 -8.11 -11.20
#